data_AF-A0A8D2CSE0-F1
#
_entry.id   AF-A0A8D2CSE0-F1
#
_cell.length_a   1.000
_cell.length_b   1.000
_cell.length_c   1.000
_cell.angle_alpha   90.00
_cell.angle_beta   90.00
_cell.angle_gamma   90.00
#
_symmetry.space_group_name_H-M   'P 1'
#
loop_
_entity.id
_entity.type
_entity.pdbx_description
1 polymer ?
#
loop_
_entity_poly.entity_id
_entity_poly.type
_entity_poly.pdbx_seq_one_letter_code
_entity_poly.pdbx_strand_id
1 'polypeptide(L)' 'MVLAELGRKITSALCSLSNTTIINEEVLNAMLEELCTALLELKDLFDMCRHI' A
#
# COMPACT_ATOMS: atom_id res chain seq x y z
N MET A 1 5.07 4.06 -12.96
CA MET A 1 3.60 4.18 -12.95
C MET A 1 3.13 3.85 -11.54
N VAL A 2 2.65 4.85 -10.79
CA VAL A 2 2.46 4.79 -9.32
C VAL A 2 1.55 3.62 -8.89
N LEU A 3 0.53 3.29 -9.69
CA LEU A 3 -0.35 2.13 -9.47
C LEU A 3 0.38 0.77 -9.56
N ALA A 4 1.32 0.63 -10.50
CA ALA A 4 2.08 -0.61 -10.66
C ALA A 4 3.15 -0.77 -9.56
N GLU A 5 3.71 0.35 -9.08
CA GLU A 5 4.60 0.36 -7.93
C GLU A 5 3.87 -0.08 -6.66
N LEU A 6 2.65 0.44 -6.47
CA LEU A 6 1.81 0.13 -5.33
C LEU A 6 1.34 -1.33 -5.35
N GLY A 7 0.86 -1.82 -6.49
CA GLY A 7 0.48 -3.22 -6.64
C GLY A 7 1.62 -4.19 -6.34
N ARG A 8 2.86 -3.84 -6.70
CA ARG A 8 4.06 -4.62 -6.33
C ARG A 8 4.35 -4.60 -4.83
N LYS A 9 4.27 -3.44 -4.18
CA LYS A 9 4.43 -3.34 -2.71
C LYS A 9 3.43 -4.21 -1.96
N ILE A 10 2.14 -4.13 -2.32
CA ILE A 10 1.07 -4.93 -1.71
C ILE A 10 1.27 -6.43 -1.96
N THR A 11 1.69 -6.80 -3.16
CA THR A 11 1.94 -8.22 -3.49
C THR A 11 3.13 -8.76 -2.71
N SER A 12 4.21 -7.98 -2.58
CA SER A 12 5.39 -8.34 -1.79
C SER A 12 5.07 -8.47 -0.30
N ALA A 13 4.28 -7.54 0.22
CA ALA A 13 3.71 -7.54 1.56
C ALA A 13 2.91 -8.83 1.87
N LEU A 14 1.93 -9.15 1.02
CA LEU A 14 1.11 -10.36 1.12
C LEU A 14 1.93 -11.65 1.00
N CYS A 15 2.94 -11.67 0.13
CA CYS A 15 3.82 -12.82 -0.04
C CYS A 15 4.70 -13.03 1.20
N SER A 16 5.20 -11.94 1.80
CA SER A 16 5.94 -11.98 3.07
C SER A 16 5.05 -12.44 4.22
N LEU A 17 3.78 -12.03 4.24
CA LEU A 17 2.77 -12.46 5.21
C LEU A 17 2.44 -13.95 5.07
N SER A 18 2.27 -14.44 3.84
CA SER A 18 2.00 -15.86 3.54
C SER A 18 3.13 -16.78 3.98
N ASN A 19 4.38 -16.29 4.00
CA ASN A 19 5.54 -17.07 4.46
C ASN A 19 5.81 -16.93 5.96
N THR A 20 5.20 -15.96 6.66
CA THR A 20 5.47 -15.70 8.08
C THR A 20 4.33 -16.26 8.93
N THR A 21 4.55 -17.44 9.52
CA THR A 21 3.56 -18.18 10.35
C THR A 21 3.10 -17.41 11.60
N ILE A 22 3.79 -16.34 11.99
CA ILE A 22 3.42 -15.45 13.10
C ILE A 22 3.17 -14.05 12.55
N ILE A 23 1.90 -13.71 12.35
CA ILE A 23 1.48 -12.36 12.01
C ILE A 23 1.54 -11.53 13.29
N ASN A 24 2.61 -10.74 13.45
CA ASN A 24 2.69 -9.73 14.51
C ASN A 24 1.75 -8.56 14.16
N GLU A 25 1.01 -8.08 15.15
CA GLU A 25 0.08 -6.95 15.03
C GLU A 25 0.80 -5.67 14.54
N GLU A 26 2.07 -5.47 14.92
CA GLU A 26 2.91 -4.37 14.39
C GLU A 26 3.14 -4.47 12.88
N VAL A 27 3.42 -5.69 12.39
CA VAL A 27 3.66 -5.90 10.96
C VAL A 27 2.36 -5.66 10.20
N LEU A 28 1.24 -6.16 10.72
CA LEU A 28 -0.07 -5.92 10.11
C LEU A 28 -0.43 -4.44 10.09
N ASN A 29 -0.19 -3.71 11.18
CA ASN A 29 -0.47 -2.27 11.27
C ASN A 29 0.39 -1.45 10.31
N ALA A 30 1.69 -1.77 10.21
CA ALA A 30 2.59 -1.12 9.25
C ALA A 30 2.17 -1.36 7.79
N MET A 31 1.68 -2.57 7.48
CA MET A 31 1.16 -2.89 6.14
C MET A 31 -0.12 -2.09 5.83
N LEU A 32 -1.00 -1.93 6.81
CA LEU A 32 -2.24 -1.17 6.71
C LEU A 32 -1.99 0.33 6.55
N GLU A 33 -1.01 0.88 7.28
CA GLU A 33 -0.59 2.27 7.10
C GLU A 33 0.00 2.51 5.70
N GLU A 34 0.92 1.64 5.22
CA GLU A 34 1.47 1.79 3.87
C GLU A 34 0.39 1.74 2.78
N LEU A 35 -0.60 0.86 2.94
CA LEU A 35 -1.75 0.77 2.05
C LEU A 35 -2.60 2.05 2.08
N CYS A 36 -2.93 2.54 3.29
CA CYS A 36 -3.73 3.76 3.48
C CYS A 36 -3.03 5.00 2.92
N THR A 37 -1.73 5.16 3.18
CA THR A 37 -0.94 6.28 2.64
C THR A 37 -0.91 6.26 1.13
N ALA A 38 -0.67 5.09 0.53
CA ALA A 38 -0.62 4.99 -0.92
C ALA A 38 -2.00 5.18 -1.60
N LEU A 39 -3.09 4.78 -0.94
CA LEU A 39 -4.46 5.08 -1.38
C LEU A 39 -4.77 6.59 -1.31
N LEU A 40 -4.27 7.28 -0.27
CA LEU A 40 -4.36 8.74 -0.13
C LEU A 40 -3.57 9.48 -1.21
N GLU A 41 -2.32 9.06 -1.50
CA GLU A 41 -1.53 9.63 -2.60
C GLU A 41 -2.24 9.50 -3.96
N LEU A 42 -2.94 8.38 -4.19
CA LEU A 42 -3.74 8.20 -5.40
C LEU A 42 -4.95 9.15 -5.45
N LYS A 43 -5.61 9.37 -4.31
CA LYS A 43 -6.69 10.36 -4.20
C LYS A 43 -6.17 11.76 -4.52
N ASP A 44 -5.03 12.15 -3.95
CA ASP A 44 -4.46 13.49 -4.16
C ASP A 44 -3.96 13.69 -5.60
N LEU A 45 -3.43 12.63 -6.24
CA LEU A 45 -3.09 12.66 -7.66
C LEU A 45 -4.31 12.96 -8.54
N PHE A 46 -5.47 12.42 -8.19
CA PHE A 46 -6.72 12.65 -8.94
C PHE A 46 -7.26 14.07 -8.74
N ASP A 47 -7.15 14.60 -7.51
CA ASP A 47 -7.55 15.98 -7.21
C ASP A 47 -6.62 17.01 -7.89
N MET A 48 -5.32 16.74 -8.02
CA MET A 48 -4.39 17.60 -8.77
C MET A 48 -4.70 17.65 -10.27
N CYS A 49 -5.02 16.51 -10.89
CA CYS A 49 -5.39 16.45 -12.31
C CYS A 49 -6.74 17.12 -12.62
N ARG A 50 -7.61 17.31 -11.63
CA ARG A 50 -8.92 17.97 -11.80
C ARG A 50 -8.85 19.50 -11.78
N HIS A 51 -7.71 20.07 -11.41
CA HIS A 51 -7.47 21.52 -11.34
C HIS A 51 -6.65 22.08 -12.52
N ILE A 52 -6.33 21.24 -13.52
CA ILE A 52 -5.75 21.64 -14.82
C ILE A 52 -6.82 21.48 -15.89
#